data_AF-A0AAJ2NTE2-F1
#
_entry.id   AF-A0AAJ2NTE2-F1
#
_cell.length_a   1.000
_cell.length_b   1.000
_cell.length_c   1.000
_cell.angle_alpha   90.00
_cell.angle_beta   90.00
_cell.angle_gamma   90.00
#
_symmetry.space_group_name_H-M   'P 1'
#
loop_
_entity.id
_entity.type
_entity.pdbx_description
1 polymer ?
#
loop_
_entity_poly.entity_id
_entity_poly.type
_entity_poly.pdbx_seq_one_letter_code
_entity_poly.pdbx_strand_id
1 'polypeptide(L)' 'MPKPRKLRHIPKELLILRYLNIRMMLLDQDRKNLYNAEKGLEGEVKFDQLTEQLQSEGIVINGLLLKLDNHFFQID' A
#
# COMPACT_ATOMS: atom_id res chain seq x y z
N MET A 1 10.13 17.18 -14.13
CA MET A 1 9.10 16.18 -13.75
C MET A 1 8.38 16.70 -12.52
N PRO A 2 7.05 16.61 -12.42
CA PRO A 2 6.34 16.97 -11.20
C PRO A 2 6.84 16.07 -10.04
N LYS A 3 6.84 16.63 -8.83
CA LYS A 3 7.33 15.96 -7.62
C LYS A 3 6.15 15.18 -7.02
N PRO A 4 6.31 13.88 -6.70
CA PRO A 4 5.22 13.07 -6.17
C PRO A 4 4.69 13.68 -4.88
N ARG A 5 3.35 13.75 -4.76
CA ARG A 5 2.68 14.32 -3.58
C ARG A 5 2.95 13.55 -2.29
N LYS A 6 3.17 12.23 -2.39
CA LYS A 6 3.41 11.35 -1.25
C LYS A 6 4.60 10.44 -1.53
N LEU A 7 5.51 10.32 -0.55
CA LEU A 7 6.56 9.31 -0.59
C LEU A 7 6.00 8.02 0.03
N ARG A 8 5.91 6.94 -0.76
CA ARG A 8 5.42 5.64 -0.27
C ARG A 8 6.58 4.87 0.37
N HIS A 9 6.37 4.41 1.60
CA HIS A 9 7.27 3.48 2.26
C HIS A 9 6.76 2.06 2.06
N ILE A 10 7.65 1.15 1.65
CA ILE A 10 7.30 -0.27 1.56
C ILE A 10 7.17 -0.81 2.99
N PRO A 11 6.04 -1.45 3.36
CA PRO A 11 5.89 -2.07 4.67
C PRO A 11 7.00 -3.09 4.96
N LYS A 12 7.45 -3.16 6.21
CA LYS A 12 8.56 -4.04 6.61
C LYS A 12 8.22 -5.50 6.37
N GLU A 13 6.97 -5.87 6.64
CA GLU A 13 6.42 -7.21 6.45
C GLU A 13 6.48 -7.62 4.98
N LEU A 14 6.13 -6.70 4.06
CA LEU A 14 6.24 -6.94 2.63
C LEU A 14 7.70 -7.11 2.19
N LEU A 15 8.62 -6.30 2.72
CA LEU A 15 10.06 -6.47 2.44
C LEU A 15 10.56 -7.84 2.91
N ILE A 16 10.21 -8.25 4.13
CA ILE A 16 10.59 -9.54 4.69
C ILE A 16 10.06 -10.69 3.81
N LEU A 17 8.78 -10.66 3.45
CA LEU A 17 8.17 -11.67 2.59
C LEU A 17 8.85 -11.74 1.22
N ARG A 18 9.21 -10.60 0.61
CA ARG A 18 9.99 -10.57 -0.64
C ARG A 18 11.34 -11.25 -0.50
N TYR A 19 12.09 -10.93 0.55
CA TYR A 19 13.39 -11.53 0.79
C TYR A 19 13.28 -13.05 1.03
N LEU A 20 12.30 -13.47 1.81
CA LEU A 20 12.06 -14.90 2.06
C LEU A 20 11.65 -15.64 0.79
N ASN A 21 10.74 -15.08 -0.02
CA ASN A 21 10.27 -15.69 -1.27
C ASN A 21 11.39 -15.96 -2.29
N ILE A 22 12.48 -15.17 -2.26
CA ILE A 22 13.66 -15.39 -3.10
C ILE A 22 14.51 -16.56 -2.59
N ARG A 23 14.53 -16.78 -1.28
CA ARG A 23 15.45 -17.72 -0.60
C ARG A 23 14.82 -19.08 -0.33
N MET A 24 13.50 -19.15 -0.28
CA MET A 24 12.77 -20.37 0.04
C MET A 24 11.36 -20.38 -0.55
N MET A 25 10.77 -21.57 -0.59
CA MET A 25 9.37 -21.73 -0.93
C MET A 25 8.53 -21.31 0.28
N LEU A 26 7.78 -20.22 0.12
CA LEU A 26 6.85 -19.75 1.14
C LEU A 26 5.66 -20.71 1.29
N LEU A 27 5.13 -20.80 2.50
CA LEU A 27 3.85 -21.46 2.75
C LEU A 27 2.73 -20.76 1.96
N ASP A 28 1.68 -21.49 1.59
CA ASP A 28 0.61 -20.92 0.76
C ASP A 28 -0.06 -19.69 1.38
N GLN A 29 -0.15 -19.65 2.71
CA GLN A 29 -0.68 -18.47 3.40
C GLN A 29 0.26 -17.26 3.22
N ASP A 30 1.56 -17.44 3.37
CA ASP A 30 2.55 -16.38 3.22
C ASP A 30 2.67 -15.92 1.76
N ARG A 31 2.50 -16.83 0.79
CA ARG A 31 2.40 -16.48 -0.63
C ARG A 31 1.19 -15.61 -0.92
N LYS A 32 0.02 -15.95 -0.36
CA LYS A 32 -1.19 -15.13 -0.46
C LYS A 32 -0.98 -13.76 0.20
N ASN A 33 -0.36 -13.73 1.38
CA ASN A 33 -0.05 -12.50 2.09
C ASN A 33 0.89 -11.60 1.26
N LEU A 34 1.95 -12.17 0.69
CA LEU A 34 2.88 -11.47 -0.21
C LEU A 34 2.13 -10.88 -1.41
N TYR A 35 1.35 -11.71 -2.12
CA TYR A 35 0.58 -11.27 -3.29
C TYR A 35 -0.38 -10.12 -2.96
N ASN A 36 -1.14 -10.25 -1.87
CA ASN A 36 -2.09 -9.23 -1.44
C ASN A 36 -1.38 -7.91 -1.06
N ALA A 37 -0.25 -8.01 -0.34
CA ALA A 37 0.53 -6.84 0.06
C ALA A 37 1.18 -6.14 -1.14
N GLU A 38 1.66 -6.88 -2.15
CA GLU A 38 2.15 -6.29 -3.39
C GLU A 38 1.05 -5.59 -4.18
N LYS A 39 -0.14 -6.20 -4.24
CA LYS A 39 -1.31 -5.58 -4.87
C LYS A 39 -1.77 -4.31 -4.17
N GLY A 40 -1.75 -4.30 -2.83
CA GLY A 40 -2.03 -3.09 -2.05
C GLY A 40 -1.09 -1.94 -2.40
N LEU A 41 0.24 -2.21 -2.38
CA LEU A 41 1.24 -1.19 -2.74
C LEU A 41 1.10 -0.71 -4.19
N GLU A 42 0.82 -1.61 -5.14
CA GLU A 42 0.56 -1.26 -6.54
C GLU A 42 -0.64 -0.31 -6.67
N GLY A 43 -1.74 -0.61 -5.97
CA GLY A 43 -2.93 0.23 -5.94
C GLY A 43 -2.66 1.62 -5.38
N GLU A 44 -1.93 1.69 -4.26
CA GLU A 44 -1.50 2.94 -3.63
C GLU A 44 -0.65 3.82 -4.55
N VAL A 45 0.33 3.23 -5.25
CA VAL A 45 1.17 3.95 -6.21
C VAL A 45 0.34 4.48 -7.38
N LYS A 46 -0.59 3.67 -7.89
CA LYS A 46 -1.48 4.09 -8.97
C LYS A 46 -2.41 5.22 -8.52
N PHE A 47 -2.93 5.16 -7.30
CA PHE A 47 -3.73 6.24 -6.72
C PHE A 47 -2.95 7.55 -6.62
N ASP A 48 -1.70 7.49 -6.14
CA ASP A 48 -0.84 8.68 -6.06
C ASP A 48 -0.61 9.30 -7.44
N GLN A 49 -0.36 8.49 -8.47
CA GLN A 49 -0.19 8.95 -9.85
C GLN A 49 -1.46 9.62 -10.40
N LEU A 50 -2.63 9.04 -10.13
CA LEU A 50 -3.92 9.60 -10.56
C LEU A 50 -4.23 10.92 -9.85
N THR A 51 -3.85 11.03 -8.58
CA THR A 51 -4.13 12.22 -7.76
C THR A 51 -3.07 13.32 -7.87
N GLU A 52 -1.88 13.02 -8.40
CA GLU A 52 -0.82 14.01 -8.64
C GLU A 52 -1.29 15.14 -9.58
N GLN A 53 -2.16 14.81 -10.54
CA GLN A 53 -2.71 15.72 -11.53
C GLN A 53 -3.94 16.50 -11.06
N LEU A 54 -4.48 16.22 -9.87
CA LEU A 54 -5.66 16.91 -9.34
C LEU A 54 -5.31 18.36 -8.98
N GLN A 55 -5.75 19.32 -9.78
CA GLN A 55 -5.53 20.76 -9.53
C GLN A 55 -6.58 21.41 -8.62
N SER A 56 -7.30 20.63 -7.80
CA SER A 56 -8.37 21.15 -6.93
C SER A 56 -7.82 21.89 -5.71
N GLU A 57 -8.52 22.94 -5.26
CA GLU A 57 -8.29 23.64 -3.98
C GLU A 57 -8.67 22.81 -2.73
N GLY A 58 -9.02 21.53 -2.92
CA GLY A 58 -9.42 20.60 -1.87
C GLY A 58 -8.26 19.86 -1.19
N ILE A 59 -8.54 19.32 0.00
CA ILE A 59 -7.62 18.46 0.75
C ILE A 59 -7.80 17.01 0.29
N VAL A 60 -6.71 16.36 -0.13
CA VAL A 60 -6.71 14.90 -0.41
C VAL A 60 -6.27 14.17 0.86
N ILE A 61 -7.18 13.42 1.46
CA ILE A 61 -6.91 12.57 2.62
C ILE A 61 -6.60 11.17 2.11
N ASN A 62 -5.41 10.65 2.44
CA ASN A 62 -4.94 9.34 1.99
C ASN A 62 -4.86 8.37 3.17
N GLY A 63 -5.30 7.12 2.99
CA GLY A 63 -5.08 6.04 3.93
C GLY A 63 -5.76 6.29 5.28
N LEU A 64 -7.07 6.59 5.23
CA LEU A 64 -7.85 6.84 6.43
C LEU A 64 -8.09 5.50 7.14
N LEU A 65 -7.43 5.28 8.27
CA LEU A 65 -7.64 4.09 9.09
C LEU A 65 -8.61 4.42 10.21
N LEU A 66 -9.82 3.86 10.12
CA LEU A 66 -10.87 4.00 11.12
C LEU A 66 -10.85 2.79 12.04
N LYS A 67 -10.95 3.03 13.34
CA LYS A 67 -11.18 1.99 14.34
C LYS A 67 -12.63 2.07 14.82
N LEU A 68 -13.42 1.04 14.53
CA LEU A 68 -14.77 0.90 15.04
C LEU A 68 -14.82 -0.42 15.82
N ASP A 69 -15.12 -0.31 17.11
CA ASP A 69 -14.97 -1.40 18.09
C ASP A 69 -13.55 -2.02 18.05
N ASN A 70 -13.47 -3.34 17.85
CA ASN A 70 -12.22 -4.11 17.71
C ASN A 70 -11.78 -4.30 16.25
N HIS A 71 -12.40 -3.59 15.31
CA HIS A 71 -12.12 -3.73 13.88
C HIS A 71 -11.48 -2.47 13.31
N PHE A 72 -10.53 -2.66 12.39
CA PHE A 72 -9.89 -1.60 11.64
C PHE A 72 -10.42 -1.60 10.21
N PHE A 73 -10.84 -0.44 9.73
CA PHE A 73 -11.33 -0.21 8.38
C PHE A 73 -10.41 0.80 7.70
N GLN A 74 -9.82 0.43 6.59
CA GLN A 74 -9.04 1.33 5.76
C GLN A 74 -9.95 1.85 4.64
N ILE A 75 -9.99 3.18 4.49
CA ILE A 75 -10.57 3.84 3.33
C ILE A 75 -9.41 4.36 2.49
N ASP A 76 -9.27 3.77 1.31
CA ASP A 76 -8.34 4.20 0.25
C ASP A 76 -9.00 5.21 -0.69
#